data_AF-A0A351DRE4-F1
#
_entry.id   AF-A0A351DRE4-F1
#
_cell.length_a   1.000
_cell.length_b   1.000
_cell.length_c   1.000
_cell.angle_alpha   90.00
_cell.angle_beta   90.00
_cell.angle_gamma   90.00
#
_symmetry.space_group_name_H-M   'P 1'
#
loop_
_entity.id
_entity.type
_entity.pdbx_description
1 polymer ?
#
loop_
_entity_poly.entity_id
_entity_poly.type
_entity_poly.pdbx_seq_one_letter_code
_entity_poly.pdbx_strand_id
1 'polypeptide(L)' 'MAKKSNSSNNQIAQNKRARFDYHIDETFEAGLQLHGWEVKSIRAGKANLSDTYVIIRNGEAFLLNSQITP' A
#
# COMPACT_ATOMS: atom_id res chain seq x y z
N MET A 1 -24.44 -8.57 25.72
CA MET A 1 -23.77 -7.59 24.83
C MET A 1 -22.61 -8.31 24.16
N ALA A 2 -22.69 -8.53 22.84
CA ALA A 2 -21.73 -9.33 22.10
C ALA A 2 -20.37 -8.61 22.00
N LYS A 3 -19.30 -9.34 22.34
CA LYS A 3 -17.90 -8.91 22.26
C LYS A 3 -17.58 -8.61 20.78
N LYS A 4 -17.36 -7.34 20.42
CA LYS A 4 -16.87 -6.96 19.08
C LYS A 4 -15.57 -7.74 18.85
N SER A 5 -15.57 -8.63 17.87
CA SER A 5 -14.33 -9.24 17.38
C SER A 5 -13.44 -8.10 16.90
N ASN A 6 -12.27 -7.96 17.53
CA ASN A 6 -11.19 -7.14 16.96
C ASN A 6 -10.74 -7.82 15.68
N SER A 7 -11.47 -7.58 14.59
CA SER A 7 -10.95 -7.80 13.25
C SER A 7 -9.80 -6.82 13.10
N SER A 8 -8.59 -7.28 13.37
CA SER A 8 -7.36 -6.56 13.07
C SER A 8 -7.43 -6.16 11.61
N ASN A 9 -7.78 -4.91 11.36
CA ASN A 9 -7.90 -4.40 10.00
C ASN A 9 -6.47 -4.42 9.43
N ASN A 10 -6.17 -5.47 8.67
CA ASN A 10 -4.82 -5.76 8.18
C ASN A 10 -4.39 -4.79 7.07
N GLN A 11 -5.27 -3.83 6.75
CA GLN A 11 -5.07 -2.81 5.76
C GLN A 11 -4.30 -1.63 6.38
N ILE A 12 -3.01 -1.55 6.07
CA ILE A 12 -2.12 -0.55 6.68
C ILE A 12 -2.21 0.81 5.97
N ALA A 13 -2.19 0.80 4.64
CA ALA A 13 -2.24 2.00 3.83
C ALA A 13 -3.13 1.76 2.60
N GLN A 14 -3.78 2.83 2.15
CA GLN A 14 -4.64 2.79 0.97
C GLN A 14 -4.56 4.12 0.22
N ASN A 15 -4.25 4.07 -1.07
CA ASN A 15 -4.41 5.22 -1.94
C ASN A 15 -5.90 5.39 -2.28
N LYS A 16 -6.58 6.29 -1.58
CA LYS A 16 -7.98 6.62 -1.86
C LYS A 16 -8.14 7.38 -3.17
N ARG A 17 -7.18 8.26 -3.53
CA ARG A 17 -7.21 9.06 -4.76
C ARG A 17 -7.23 8.18 -6.01
N ALA A 18 -6.49 7.08 -6.02
CA ALA A 18 -6.49 6.14 -7.13
C ALA A 18 -7.90 5.64 -7.53
N ARG A 19 -8.82 5.51 -6.56
CA ARG A 19 -10.20 5.08 -6.80
C ARG A 19 -11.14 6.20 -7.23
N PHE A 20 -10.75 7.45 -7.01
CA PHE A 20 -11.52 8.62 -7.46
C PHE A 20 -11.08 9.07 -8.85
N ASP A 21 -9.77 9.07 -9.09
CA ASP A 21 -9.18 9.63 -10.32
C ASP A 21 -9.17 8.62 -11.49
N TYR A 22 -9.19 7.32 -11.18
CA TYR A 22 -9.09 6.26 -12.18
C TYR A 22 -10.21 5.23 -12.03
N HIS A 23 -10.60 4.62 -13.16
CA HIS A 23 -11.40 3.41 -13.17
C HIS A 23 -10.48 2.20 -13.04
N ILE A 24 -10.84 1.26 -12.16
CA ILE A 24 -10.04 0.05 -11.92
C ILE A 24 -10.72 -1.10 -12.65
N ASP A 25 -10.12 -1.56 -13.74
CA ASP A 25 -10.61 -2.70 -14.50
C ASP A 25 -10.24 -4.03 -13.82
N GLU A 26 -8.96 -4.19 -13.48
CA GLU A 26 -8.41 -5.40 -12.88
C GLU A 26 -7.53 -5.08 -11.66
N THR A 27 -7.54 -5.97 -10.68
CA THR A 27 -6.72 -5.86 -9.47
C THR A 27 -5.77 -7.05 -9.36
N PHE A 28 -4.49 -6.75 -9.17
CA PHE A 28 -3.44 -7.75 -8.97
C PHE A 28 -2.93 -7.69 -7.53
N GLU A 29 -2.59 -8.85 -6.97
CA GLU A 29 -1.93 -8.96 -5.67
C GLU A 29 -0.45 -9.27 -5.88
N ALA A 30 0.42 -8.53 -5.19
CA ALA A 30 1.87 -8.65 -5.29
C ALA A 30 2.53 -8.46 -3.92
N GLY A 31 3.73 -9.04 -3.76
CA GLY A 31 4.59 -8.79 -2.62
C GLY A 31 5.56 -7.65 -2.88
N LEU A 32 5.68 -6.72 -1.93
CA LEU A 32 6.68 -5.65 -1.98
C LEU A 32 7.84 -6.00 -1.04
N GLN A 33 9.06 -5.95 -1.56
CA GLN A 33 10.25 -6.09 -0.73
C GLN A 33 10.53 -4.78 0.00
N LEU A 34 10.61 -4.84 1.33
CA LEU A 34 10.81 -3.69 2.21
C LEU A 34 11.98 -3.93 3.17
N HIS A 35 12.61 -2.85 3.58
CA HIS A 35 13.59 -2.85 4.65
C HIS A 35 12.93 -2.84 6.03
N GLY A 36 13.64 -3.33 7.05
CA GLY A 36 13.07 -3.50 8.39
C GLY A 36 12.58 -2.20 9.05
N TRP A 37 13.14 -1.05 8.68
CA TRP A 37 12.66 0.26 9.17
C TRP A 37 11.37 0.69 8.48
N GLU A 38 11.21 0.42 7.18
CA GLU A 38 10.01 0.73 6.41
C GLU A 38 8.80 -0.04 6.94
N VAL A 39 9.00 -1.31 7.32
CA VAL A 39 7.96 -2.12 7.95
C VAL A 39 7.43 -1.46 9.22
N LYS A 40 8.32 -0.86 10.04
CA LYS A 40 7.92 -0.15 11.26
C LYS A 40 7.18 1.14 10.93
N SER A 41 7.68 1.93 9.98
CA SER A 41 7.06 3.19 9.55
C SER A 41 5.67 3.00 8.95
N ILE A 42 5.51 2.02 8.06
CA ILE A 42 4.22 1.69 7.44
C ILE A 42 3.24 1.24 8.52
N ARG A 43 3.63 0.37 9.45
CA ARG A 43 2.78 -0.03 10.58
C ARG A 43 2.39 1.13 11.50
N ALA A 44 3.20 2.18 11.57
CA ALA A 44 2.88 3.42 12.28
C ALA A 44 2.00 4.39 11.47
N GLY A 45 1.56 4.01 10.26
CA GLY A 45 0.73 4.84 9.38
C GLY A 45 1.51 5.94 8.65
N LYS A 46 2.85 5.91 8.67
CA LYS A 46 3.72 6.92 8.04
C LYS A 46 4.05 6.60 6.57
N ALA A 47 3.06 6.12 5.82
CA ALA A 47 3.22 5.76 4.41
C ALA A 47 2.28 6.60 3.55
N ASN A 48 2.82 7.28 2.55
CA ASN A 48 2.08 8.03 1.58
C ASN A 48 2.20 7.38 0.21
N LEU A 49 1.05 6.94 -0.32
CA LEU A 49 0.91 6.30 -1.64
C LEU A 49 0.25 7.24 -2.66
N SER A 50 0.23 8.55 -2.39
CA SER A 50 -0.31 9.56 -3.33
C SER A 50 0.57 9.62 -4.57
N ASP A 51 -0.06 9.64 -5.75
CA ASP A 51 0.62 9.74 -7.05
C ASP A 51 1.68 8.65 -7.30
N THR A 52 1.58 7.54 -6.57
CA THR A 52 2.41 6.35 -6.73
C THR A 52 1.93 5.52 -7.91
N TYR A 53 2.86 5.01 -8.72
CA TYR A 53 2.57 4.15 -9.86
C TYR A 53 3.55 2.98 -9.91
N VAL A 54 3.17 1.93 -10.64
CA VAL A 54 4.00 0.75 -10.86
C VAL A 54 4.49 0.75 -12.30
N ILE A 55 5.78 0.49 -12.50
CA ILE A 55 6.34 0.21 -13.82
C ILE A 55 6.71 -1.26 -13.92
N ILE A 56 6.44 -1.85 -15.08
CA ILE A 56 6.89 -3.21 -15.40
C ILE A 56 8.06 -3.09 -16.36
N ARG A 57 9.23 -3.60 -15.95
CA ARG A 57 10.44 -3.58 -16.77
C ARG A 57 11.14 -4.94 -16.66
N ASN A 58 11.45 -5.55 -17.79
CA ASN A 58 12.16 -6.83 -17.87
C ASN A 58 11.50 -7.98 -17.07
N GLY A 59 10.17 -7.96 -16.93
CA GLY A 59 9.43 -8.96 -16.15
C GLY A 59 9.34 -8.67 -14.65
N GLU A 60 9.88 -7.55 -14.19
CA GLU A 60 9.84 -7.13 -12.79
C GLU A 60 8.94 -5.91 -12.62
N ALA A 61 8.20 -5.86 -11.50
CA ALA A 61 7.33 -4.74 -11.14
C ALA A 61 8.03 -3.85 -10.11
N PHE A 62 8.13 -2.56 -10.40
CA PHE A 62 8.74 -1.57 -9.50
C PHE A 62 7.70 -0.53 -9.09
N LEU A 63 7.58 -0.32 -7.78
CA LEU A 63 6.78 0.75 -7.21
C LEU A 63 7.58 2.05 -7.20
N LEU A 64 7.09 3.06 -7.89
CA LEU A 64 7.72 4.37 -7.99
C LEU A 64 6.85 5.45 -7.35
N ASN A 65 7.50 6.49 -6.82
CA ASN A 65 6.85 7.65 -6.23
C ASN A 65 6.03 7.33 -4.96
N SER A 66 6.39 6.26 -4.23
CA SER A 66 5.88 6.00 -2.88
C SER A 66 6.79 6.68 -1.86
N GLN A 67 6.22 7.33 -0.85
CA GLN A 67 6.98 7.99 0.20
C GLN A 67 6.73 7.32 1.56
N ILE A 68 7.80 6.84 2.18
CA ILE A 68 7.78 6.22 3.52
C ILE A 68 8.65 7.07 4.44
N THR A 69 8.06 7.62 5.50
CA THR A 69 8.78 8.47 6.43
C THR A 69 9.35 7.63 7.57
N PRO A 70 10.66 7.74 7.91
CA PRO A 70 11.25 7.04 9.06
C PRO A 70 10.57 7.39 10.41
#